data_AF-A0AAW9DK40-F1
#
_entry.id   AF-A0AAW9DK40-F1
#
_cell.length_a   1.000
_cell.length_b   1.000
_cell.length_c   1.000
_cell.angle_alpha   90.00
_cell.angle_beta   90.00
_cell.angle_gamma   90.00
#
_symmetry.space_group_name_H-M   'P 1'
#
loop_
_entity.id
_entity.type
_entity.pdbx_description
1 polymer ?
#
loop_
_entity_poly.entity_id
_entity_poly.type
_entity_poly.pdbx_seq_one_letter_code
_entity_poly.pdbx_strand_id
1 'polypeptide(L)'
;EKRSNKWAFLIYQDSVPDNYLDILEELHIPFILSPWHNKDVNKKTGECKKTHKHGALFFGSLKSYSQVSELLAEKLNTPAHVEVIMSPKGMYDYFIHAENPEKTLYNIEDIESGCGFELDKFLLNNNNDEFLSTVI
;
A
#
# COMPACT_ATOMS: atom_id res chain seq x y z
N GLU A 1 2.15 20.19 -11.66
CA GLU A 1 1.70 18.84 -11.26
C GLU A 1 1.71 18.70 -9.74
N LYS A 2 0.85 17.85 -9.16
CA LYS A 2 0.87 17.52 -7.73
C LYS A 2 2.21 16.86 -7.38
N ARG A 3 2.82 17.26 -6.26
CA ARG A 3 4.07 16.67 -5.76
C ARG A 3 3.89 16.16 -4.33
N SER A 4 4.51 15.02 -4.05
CA SER A 4 4.51 14.39 -2.73
C SER A 4 5.76 13.53 -2.60
N ASN A 5 6.16 13.23 -1.37
CA ASN A 5 7.17 12.22 -1.08
C ASN A 5 6.54 10.86 -0.69
N LYS A 6 5.21 10.76 -0.65
CA LYS A 6 4.48 9.53 -0.36
C LYS A 6 3.37 9.30 -1.38
N TRP A 7 3.38 8.13 -2.00
CA TRP A 7 2.48 7.79 -3.10
C TRP A 7 1.93 6.38 -2.94
N ALA A 8 0.65 6.21 -3.19
CA ALA A 8 -0.03 4.93 -3.22
C ALA A 8 -0.32 4.49 -4.66
N PHE A 9 -0.33 3.18 -4.87
CA PHE A 9 -0.55 2.56 -6.17
C PHE A 9 -1.24 1.20 -6.02
N LEU A 10 -1.53 0.56 -7.15
CA LEU A 10 -2.14 -0.76 -7.24
C LEU A 10 -1.31 -1.65 -8.17
N ILE A 11 -1.14 -2.91 -7.79
CA ILE A 11 -0.71 -3.99 -8.69
C ILE A 11 -1.81 -5.03 -8.80
N TYR A 12 -1.98 -5.63 -9.97
CA TYR A 12 -2.91 -6.73 -10.18
C TYR A 12 -2.15 -8.04 -10.36
N GLN A 13 -2.66 -9.11 -9.75
CA GLN A 13 -2.01 -10.42 -9.80
C GLN A 13 -1.89 -10.96 -11.22
N ASP A 14 -2.78 -10.57 -12.14
CA ASP A 14 -2.80 -11.03 -13.53
C ASP A 14 -1.84 -10.27 -14.47
N SER A 15 -1.22 -9.18 -14.01
CA SER A 15 -0.37 -8.32 -14.85
C SER A 15 0.99 -7.97 -14.24
N VAL A 16 1.12 -8.02 -12.92
CA VAL A 16 2.38 -7.71 -12.24
C VAL A 16 3.44 -8.78 -12.57
N PRO A 17 4.72 -8.42 -12.75
CA PRO A 17 5.78 -9.42 -12.92
C PRO A 17 5.87 -10.37 -11.72
N ASP A 18 6.19 -11.64 -11.96
CA ASP A 18 6.34 -12.64 -10.88
C ASP A 18 7.42 -12.24 -9.85
N ASN A 19 8.43 -11.49 -10.29
CA ASN A 19 9.54 -10.98 -9.47
C ASN A 19 9.31 -9.53 -8.97
N TYR A 20 8.06 -9.11 -8.76
CA TYR A 20 7.72 -7.74 -8.36
C TYR A 20 8.43 -7.26 -7.09
N LEU A 21 8.69 -8.17 -6.15
CA LEU A 21 9.43 -7.86 -4.92
C LEU A 21 10.88 -7.48 -5.23
N ASP A 22 11.56 -8.25 -6.08
CA ASP A 22 12.94 -7.95 -6.49
C ASP A 22 13.00 -6.59 -7.21
N ILE A 23 12.01 -6.31 -8.07
CA ILE A 23 11.90 -5.03 -8.76
C ILE A 23 11.74 -3.88 -7.76
N LEU A 24 10.89 -4.04 -6.73
CA LEU A 24 10.71 -3.03 -5.69
C LEU A 24 11.98 -2.82 -4.86
N GLU A 25 12.73 -3.89 -4.58
CA GLU A 25 14.03 -3.81 -3.89
C GLU A 25 15.07 -3.05 -4.73
N GLU A 26 15.14 -3.32 -6.03
CA GLU A 26 16.07 -2.64 -6.96
C GLU A 26 15.81 -1.13 -7.10
N LEU A 27 14.57 -0.69 -6.85
CA LEU A 27 14.24 0.74 -6.83
C LEU A 27 14.90 1.49 -5.67
N HIS A 28 15.29 0.78 -4.59
CA HIS A 28 15.83 1.36 -3.37
C HIS A 28 14.93 2.45 -2.75
N ILE A 29 13.61 2.25 -2.83
CA ILE A 29 12.61 3.15 -2.25
C ILE A 29 11.88 2.38 -1.15
N PRO A 30 11.89 2.84 0.11
CA PRO A 30 11.11 2.20 1.17
C PRO A 30 9.65 2.04 0.74
N PHE A 31 9.12 0.83 0.91
CA PHE A 31 7.78 0.48 0.46
C PHE A 31 7.03 -0.39 1.47
N ILE A 32 5.70 -0.36 1.35
CA ILE A 32 4.80 -1.37 1.93
C ILE A 32 3.81 -1.84 0.87
N LEU A 33 3.41 -3.10 0.95
CA LEU A 33 2.34 -3.69 0.16
C LEU A 33 1.31 -4.33 1.09
N SER A 34 0.03 -4.14 0.79
CA SER A 34 -1.05 -4.84 1.45
C SER A 34 -0.94 -6.36 1.24
N PRO A 35 -1.73 -7.15 1.99
CA PRO A 35 -2.04 -8.52 1.59
C PRO A 35 -2.69 -8.54 0.20
N TRP A 36 -2.80 -9.72 -0.42
CA TRP A 36 -3.58 -9.85 -1.65
C TRP A 36 -5.07 -9.65 -1.37
N HIS A 37 -5.65 -8.59 -1.92
CA HIS A 37 -7.08 -8.31 -1.88
C HIS A 37 -7.82 -9.16 -2.91
N ASN A 38 -8.16 -10.39 -2.53
CA ASN A 38 -8.82 -11.38 -3.37
C ASN A 38 -10.31 -11.61 -3.03
N LYS A 39 -10.83 -10.94 -2.00
CA LYS A 39 -12.22 -11.08 -1.52
C LYS A 39 -13.04 -9.81 -1.67
N ASP A 40 -12.46 -8.78 -2.28
CA ASP A 40 -13.12 -7.50 -2.48
C ASP A 40 -14.30 -7.61 -3.47
N VAL A 41 -15.44 -7.04 -3.09
CA VAL A 41 -16.65 -7.00 -3.94
C VAL A 41 -16.97 -5.57 -4.34
N ASN A 42 -17.42 -5.38 -5.58
CA ASN A 42 -17.98 -4.13 -6.05
C ASN A 42 -19.38 -3.94 -5.48
N LYS A 43 -19.58 -2.95 -4.61
CA LYS A 43 -20.88 -2.69 -3.95
C LYS A 43 -22.02 -2.35 -4.93
N LYS A 44 -21.72 -1.87 -6.14
CA LYS A 44 -22.74 -1.52 -7.13
C LYS A 44 -23.15 -2.72 -7.99
N THR A 45 -22.20 -3.56 -8.38
CA THR A 45 -22.44 -4.67 -9.31
C THR A 45 -22.56 -6.03 -8.62
N GLY A 46 -22.05 -6.16 -7.39
CA GLY A 46 -21.95 -7.43 -6.66
C GLY A 46 -20.83 -8.34 -7.15
N GLU A 47 -20.05 -7.91 -8.16
CA GLU A 47 -18.99 -8.72 -8.75
C GLU A 47 -17.71 -8.67 -7.90
N CYS A 48 -17.00 -9.79 -7.85
CA CYS A 48 -15.67 -9.85 -7.27
C CYS A 48 -14.72 -8.97 -8.07
N LYS A 49 -13.95 -8.13 -7.37
CA LYS A 49 -12.88 -7.36 -8.00
C LYS A 49 -11.73 -8.30 -8.38
N LYS A 50 -10.93 -7.88 -9.36
CA LYS A 50 -9.66 -8.53 -9.66
C LYS A 50 -8.77 -8.57 -8.42
N THR A 51 -8.04 -9.67 -8.22
CA THR A 51 -7.05 -9.78 -7.15
C THR A 51 -5.97 -8.71 -7.31
N HIS A 52 -5.77 -7.89 -6.29
CA HIS A 52 -4.83 -6.77 -6.31
C HIS A 52 -4.10 -6.61 -4.99
N LYS A 53 -2.97 -5.90 -4.99
CA LYS A 53 -2.37 -5.33 -3.78
C LYS A 53 -2.42 -3.81 -3.89
N HIS A 54 -2.67 -3.16 -2.77
CA HIS A 54 -2.32 -1.76 -2.59
C HIS A 54 -0.84 -1.66 -2.22
N GLY A 55 -0.15 -0.67 -2.79
CA GLY A 55 1.24 -0.39 -2.47
C GLY A 55 1.43 1.06 -2.08
N ALA A 56 2.47 1.34 -1.28
CA ALA A 56 2.88 2.68 -0.93
C ALA A 56 4.40 2.83 -1.02
N LEU A 57 4.87 3.92 -1.64
CA LEU A 57 6.27 4.29 -1.76
C LEU A 57 6.58 5.54 -0.92
N PHE A 58 7.71 5.53 -0.21
CA PHE A 58 8.18 6.63 0.65
C PHE A 58 9.51 7.17 0.13
N PHE A 59 9.46 8.24 -0.66
CA PHE A 59 10.62 8.87 -1.27
C PHE A 59 11.35 9.81 -0.30
N GLY A 60 12.68 9.91 -0.47
CA GLY A 60 13.49 10.92 0.25
C GLY A 60 13.28 12.36 -0.24
N SER A 61 12.63 12.57 -1.38
CA SER A 61 12.33 13.90 -1.94
C SER A 61 10.98 13.91 -2.67
N LEU A 62 10.47 15.12 -2.93
CA LEU A 62 9.20 15.30 -3.64
C LEU A 62 9.28 14.82 -5.09
N LYS A 63 8.43 13.86 -5.45
CA LYS A 63 8.19 13.39 -6.82
C LYS A 63 6.86 13.92 -7.35
N SER A 64 6.77 14.13 -8.66
CA SER A 64 5.49 14.44 -9.32
C SER A 64 4.66 13.19 -9.57
N TYR A 65 3.37 13.39 -9.83
CA TYR A 65 2.47 12.31 -10.24
C TYR A 65 3.03 11.52 -11.44
N SER A 66 3.44 12.21 -12.50
CA SER A 66 3.93 11.61 -13.75
C SER A 66 5.18 10.78 -13.51
N GLN A 67 6.16 11.29 -12.75
CA GLN A 67 7.37 10.57 -12.39
C GLN A 67 7.09 9.22 -11.71
N VAL A 68 6.12 9.21 -10.78
CA VAL A 68 5.79 7.98 -10.03
C VAL A 68 4.94 7.04 -10.85
N SER A 69 3.96 7.58 -11.59
CA SER A 69 3.08 6.83 -12.48
C SER A 69 3.86 6.12 -13.58
N GLU A 70 4.76 6.82 -14.28
CA GLU A 70 5.59 6.27 -15.35
C GLU A 70 6.54 5.19 -14.82
N LEU A 71 7.21 5.46 -13.69
CA LEU A 71 8.11 4.49 -13.04
C LEU A 71 7.38 3.17 -12.72
N LEU A 72 6.21 3.26 -12.10
CA LEU A 72 5.44 2.08 -11.68
C LEU A 72 4.83 1.34 -12.87
N ALA A 73 4.34 2.08 -13.87
CA ALA A 73 3.80 1.49 -15.09
C ALA A 73 4.89 0.73 -15.87
N GLU A 74 6.10 1.31 -16.00
CA GLU A 74 7.23 0.71 -16.70
C GLU A 74 7.78 -0.52 -15.97
N LYS A 75 7.90 -0.46 -14.64
CA LYS A 75 8.57 -1.51 -13.85
C LYS A 75 7.64 -2.62 -13.38
N LEU A 76 6.39 -2.31 -13.06
CA LEU A 76 5.47 -3.22 -12.37
C LEU A 76 4.15 -3.45 -13.12
N ASN A 77 4.00 -2.90 -14.34
CA ASN A 77 2.76 -2.98 -15.12
C ASN A 77 1.53 -2.45 -14.34
N THR A 78 1.71 -1.41 -13.51
CA THR A 78 0.60 -0.82 -12.75
C THR A 78 -0.34 -0.03 -13.68
N PRO A 79 -1.60 0.19 -13.28
CA PRO A 79 -2.38 1.30 -13.83
C PRO A 79 -1.62 2.61 -13.70
N ALA A 80 -1.89 3.56 -14.60
CA ALA A 80 -1.31 4.90 -14.53
C ALA A 80 -1.78 5.71 -13.30
N HIS A 81 -2.85 5.28 -12.63
CA HIS A 81 -3.41 5.99 -11.48
C HIS A 81 -2.56 5.79 -10.22
N VAL A 82 -2.10 6.89 -9.64
CA VAL A 82 -1.39 6.94 -8.35
C VAL A 82 -1.97 8.03 -7.46
N GLU A 83 -1.92 7.83 -6.15
CA GLU A 83 -2.55 8.76 -5.19
C GLU A 83 -1.54 9.29 -4.19
N VAL A 84 -1.69 10.55 -3.79
CA VAL A 84 -0.86 11.09 -2.70
C VAL A 84 -1.38 10.56 -1.37
N ILE A 85 -0.47 10.01 -0.58
CA ILE A 85 -0.77 9.55 0.78
C ILE A 85 -0.83 10.77 1.70
N MET A 86 -2.03 11.10 2.16
CA MET A 86 -2.26 12.20 3.09
C MET A 86 -1.91 11.82 4.53
N SER A 87 -2.26 10.59 4.94
CA SER A 87 -1.97 10.02 6.25
C SER A 87 -1.40 8.60 6.06
N PRO A 88 -0.13 8.36 6.42
CA PRO A 88 0.43 7.02 6.41
C PRO A 88 -0.35 6.02 7.27
N LYS A 89 -0.79 6.42 8.47
CA LYS A 89 -1.63 5.57 9.33
C LYS A 89 -2.95 5.21 8.63
N GLY A 90 -3.64 6.22 8.09
CA GLY A 90 -4.92 5.97 7.40
C GLY A 90 -4.76 5.06 6.18
N MET A 91 -3.65 5.19 5.44
CA MET A 91 -3.34 4.29 4.32
C MET A 91 -3.07 2.86 4.81
N TYR A 92 -2.35 2.73 5.92
CA TYR A 92 -2.06 1.45 6.55
C TYR A 92 -3.35 0.76 7.05
N ASP A 93 -4.21 1.44 7.81
CA ASP A 93 -5.49 0.87 8.28
C ASP A 93 -6.37 0.44 7.09
N TYR A 94 -6.27 1.20 5.99
CA TYR A 94 -6.95 0.89 4.73
C TYR A 94 -6.44 -0.39 4.05
N PHE A 95 -5.14 -0.71 4.14
CA PHE A 95 -4.54 -1.92 3.55
C PHE A 95 -5.10 -3.23 4.14
N ILE A 96 -5.60 -3.18 5.37
CA ILE A 96 -6.19 -4.35 6.04
C ILE A 96 -7.70 -4.21 6.25
N HIS A 97 -8.29 -3.11 5.76
CA HIS A 97 -9.69 -2.72 5.99
C HIS A 97 -10.10 -2.66 7.47
N ALA A 98 -9.17 -2.37 8.38
CA ALA A 98 -9.38 -2.46 9.84
C ALA A 98 -10.64 -1.73 10.33
N GLU A 99 -10.91 -0.55 9.78
CA GLU A 99 -12.00 0.34 10.21
C GLU A 99 -13.25 0.24 9.32
N ASN A 100 -13.39 -0.79 8.48
CA ASN A 100 -14.52 -0.92 7.56
C ASN A 100 -15.27 -2.24 7.73
N PRO A 101 -16.35 -2.28 8.54
CA PRO A 101 -17.10 -3.51 8.80
C PRO A 101 -17.84 -4.05 7.56
N GLU A 102 -17.99 -3.25 6.51
CA GLU A 102 -18.62 -3.66 5.24
C GLU A 102 -17.62 -4.27 4.24
N LYS A 103 -16.34 -4.37 4.62
CA LYS A 103 -15.29 -4.94 3.77
C LYS A 103 -14.65 -6.16 4.45
N THR A 104 -14.05 -7.02 3.64
CA THR A 104 -13.27 -8.14 4.15
C THR A 104 -12.02 -7.63 4.86
N LEU A 105 -11.83 -8.05 6.10
CA LEU A 105 -10.61 -7.82 6.87
C LEU A 105 -9.49 -8.72 6.34
N TYR A 106 -8.28 -8.18 6.27
CA TYR A 106 -7.06 -8.91 5.89
C TYR A 106 -6.06 -8.91 7.05
N ASN A 107 -5.16 -9.89 7.10
CA ASN A 107 -4.21 -10.04 8.20
C ASN A 107 -3.06 -9.03 8.08
N ILE A 108 -2.70 -8.41 9.19
CA ILE A 108 -1.54 -7.53 9.33
C ILE A 108 -0.22 -8.25 9.02
N GLU A 109 -0.13 -9.54 9.37
CA GLU A 109 1.09 -10.35 9.19
C GLU A 109 1.39 -10.63 7.72
N ASP A 110 0.40 -10.45 6.82
CA ASP A 110 0.55 -10.64 5.37
C ASP A 110 1.01 -9.35 4.65
N ILE A 111 1.33 -8.29 5.40
CA ILE A 111 1.91 -7.07 4.85
C ILE A 111 3.37 -7.32 4.49
N GLU A 112 3.74 -6.95 3.26
CA GLU A 112 5.12 -7.00 2.79
C GLU A 112 5.73 -5.60 2.89
N SER A 113 6.99 -5.50 3.30
CA SER A 113 7.73 -4.24 3.37
C SER A 113 9.20 -4.45 3.08
N GLY A 114 9.87 -3.44 2.52
CA GLY A 114 11.25 -3.56 2.08
C GLY A 114 11.98 -2.23 2.01
N CYS A 115 13.22 -2.27 1.51
CA CYS A 115 14.09 -1.09 1.32
C CYS A 115 14.23 -0.19 2.57
N GLY A 116 14.30 -0.80 3.76
CA GLY A 116 14.48 -0.09 5.03
C GLY A 116 13.23 0.56 5.62
N PHE A 117 12.04 0.22 5.14
CA PHE A 117 10.80 0.58 5.82
C PHE A 117 10.68 -0.20 7.15
N GLU A 118 10.73 0.50 8.29
CA GLU A 118 10.60 -0.11 9.61
C GLU A 118 9.11 -0.32 9.97
N LEU A 119 8.50 -1.42 9.50
CA LEU A 119 7.08 -1.71 9.72
C LEU A 119 6.71 -1.78 11.22
N ASP A 120 7.45 -2.55 12.02
CA ASP A 120 7.14 -2.70 13.46
C ASP A 120 7.14 -1.37 14.21
N LYS A 121 8.15 -0.54 13.94
CA LYS A 121 8.24 0.80 14.54
C LYS A 121 7.12 1.70 14.06
N PHE A 122 6.74 1.59 12.79
CA PHE A 122 5.58 2.30 12.25
C PHE A 122 4.31 1.87 13.00
N LEU A 123 4.07 0.58 13.18
CA LEU A 123 2.91 0.05 13.90
C LEU A 123 2.87 0.53 15.35
N LEU A 124 3.98 0.36 16.08
CA LEU A 124 4.08 0.78 17.48
C LEU A 124 3.77 2.27 17.65
N ASN A 125 4.34 3.13 16.79
CA ASN A 125 4.12 4.58 16.88
C ASN A 125 2.67 4.99 16.58
N ASN A 126 1.97 4.24 15.73
CA ASN A 126 0.62 4.57 15.28
C ASN A 126 -0.48 3.84 16.07
N ASN A 127 -0.15 2.78 16.81
CA ASN A 127 -1.08 2.03 17.67
C ASN A 127 -0.98 2.43 19.16
N ASN A 128 -0.20 3.46 19.50
CA ASN A 128 0.05 3.88 20.89
C ASN A 128 -1.20 4.24 21.71
N ASP A 129 -2.37 4.42 21.09
CA ASP A 129 -3.64 4.57 21.82
C ASP A 129 -4.08 3.28 22.52
N GLU A 130 -3.75 2.10 21.98
CA GLU A 130 -4.15 0.81 22.54
C GLU A 130 -3.22 0.37 23.71
N PHE A 131 -1.91 0.65 23.60
CA PHE A 131 -0.94 0.31 24.65
C PHE A 131 -1.10 1.18 25.90
N LEU A 132 -1.39 2.48 25.76
CA LEU A 132 -1.65 3.36 26.91
C LEU A 132 -2.94 3.00 27.65
N SER A 133 -3.94 2.44 26.95
CA SER A 133 -5.20 1.99 27.56
C SER A 133 -5.08 0.74 28.43
N THR A 134 -3.99 -0.03 28.29
CA THR A 134 -3.76 -1.28 29.04
C THR A 134 -2.86 -1.07 30.27
N VAL A 135 -2.26 0.12 30.42
CA VAL A 135 -1.29 0.46 31.49
C VAL A 135 -1.88 1.42 32.54
N ILE A 136 -3.18 1.73 32.47
CA ILE A 136 -3.94 2.46 33.51
C ILE A 136 -5.01 1.53 34.09
#